data_AF-A0A661GBW7-F1
#
_entry.id   AF-A0A661GBW7-F1
#
_cell.length_a   1.000
_cell.length_b   1.000
_cell.length_c   1.000
_cell.angle_alpha   90.00
_cell.angle_beta   90.00
_cell.angle_gamma   90.00
#
_symmetry.space_group_name_H-M   'P 1'
#
loop_
_entity.id
_entity.type
_entity.pdbx_description
1 polymer ?
#
loop_
_entity_poly.entity_id
_entity_poly.type
_entity_poly.pdbx_seq_one_letter_code
_entity_poly.pdbx_strand_id
1 'polypeptide(L)'
;MNMKRNLMRSSAPALLALLCAACGSNPPQDSVVPLATEPAGGGYLGSSPVYANLISERGGSWAFTTVAGSESDFEKGYPVRLNDLSPAFDTRVAECMPQVYPEGHRCSPTHPFRDKDSGMLDKIINGSIAVGTAGKVTNIKQTYETAFNEADFNRAVDEALVNTGLDVNRRQLIALVEQYDSAVSEARLELSELTMQMSETRNRADRVELEVQPTMSGLTEYYQDDIDFTQLVDLSVADGVEKPAVSLEKNTILPCDARRCAAKAESAMASLQREVHAQKEWLVEMTEPNTRLYNVHCENVSYGNYLINTECPTQVVASAESPTKLPISVTILSRDFGQLYPKFDLVDDHLRITIEERSVTFSNLTAEYLTLTAETLYYNSKTHNTELPIDLPPGISVVKDMREFASQETDIESGYRQMTPDKAAGTSFQFGFAVRYRLASQPEEQTLHDLQTYNVGCVIDNTLRPGSCRPTRVADANEPHPNQTEASRVGPM
;
A
#
# COMPACT_ATOMS: atom_id res chain seq x y z
N MET A 1 9.89 -17.52 -53.65
CA MET A 1 9.04 -17.29 -54.84
C MET A 1 7.88 -16.40 -54.45
N ASN A 2 7.69 -15.28 -55.18
CA ASN A 2 6.57 -14.31 -55.15
C ASN A 2 6.26 -13.67 -53.79
N MET A 3 6.81 -12.51 -53.39
CA MET A 3 6.90 -11.19 -54.04
C MET A 3 5.53 -10.60 -54.43
N LYS A 4 4.98 -9.73 -53.57
CA LYS A 4 4.16 -8.57 -53.97
C LYS A 4 4.38 -7.42 -52.99
N ARG A 5 5.23 -6.48 -53.41
CA ARG A 5 5.28 -5.09 -52.97
C ARG A 5 4.06 -4.36 -53.57
N ASN A 6 3.51 -3.39 -52.86
CA ASN A 6 2.98 -2.18 -53.50
C ASN A 6 3.33 -0.94 -52.69
N LEU A 7 3.81 0.05 -53.43
CA LEU A 7 4.34 1.33 -53.01
C LEU A 7 3.25 2.37 -52.76
N MET A 8 3.57 3.27 -51.83
CA MET A 8 3.39 4.73 -51.84
C MET A 8 2.12 5.35 -52.45
N ARG A 9 1.45 6.18 -51.63
CA ARG A 9 1.18 7.57 -52.01
C ARG A 9 1.31 8.50 -50.81
N SER A 10 2.18 9.48 -50.99
CA SER A 10 2.39 10.69 -50.20
C SER A 10 1.37 11.75 -50.59
N SER A 11 0.83 12.47 -49.61
CA SER A 11 0.36 13.85 -49.80
C SER A 11 0.35 14.58 -48.45
N ALA A 12 1.26 15.56 -48.40
CA ALA A 12 1.48 16.72 -47.54
C ALA A 12 0.38 17.23 -46.57
N PRO A 13 0.80 18.00 -45.54
CA PRO A 13 -0.04 18.46 -44.44
C PRO A 13 -0.84 19.72 -44.82
N ALA A 14 -2.09 19.80 -44.36
CA ALA A 14 -2.86 21.02 -44.41
C ALA A 14 -2.59 21.86 -43.14
N LEU A 15 -1.88 22.97 -43.35
CA LEU A 15 -1.92 24.15 -42.50
C LEU A 15 -3.38 24.55 -42.21
N LEU A 16 -3.72 24.74 -40.93
CA LEU A 16 -4.73 25.73 -40.55
C LEU A 16 -4.13 26.59 -39.43
N ALA A 17 -3.75 27.80 -39.83
CA ALA A 17 -3.33 28.87 -38.95
C ALA A 17 -4.50 29.83 -38.73
N LEU A 18 -4.46 30.48 -37.55
CA LEU A 18 -5.14 31.72 -37.16
C LEU A 18 -6.65 31.63 -36.86
N LEU A 19 -7.00 31.82 -35.58
CA LEU A 19 -7.29 33.18 -35.07
C LEU A 19 -7.29 33.22 -33.54
N CYS A 20 -6.67 34.28 -33.04
CA CYS A 20 -6.48 34.63 -31.65
C CYS A 20 -7.80 35.07 -31.00
N ALA A 21 -8.03 34.67 -29.76
CA ALA A 21 -8.73 35.48 -28.77
C ALA A 21 -7.87 35.50 -27.50
N ALA A 22 -7.17 36.61 -27.34
CA ALA A 22 -6.40 36.94 -26.15
C ALA A 22 -7.36 37.25 -25.00
N CYS A 23 -7.38 36.42 -23.97
CA CYS A 23 -7.78 36.86 -22.63
C CYS A 23 -6.48 37.11 -21.87
N GLY A 24 -6.17 38.40 -21.72
CA GLY A 24 -4.98 38.88 -21.05
C GLY A 24 -4.91 38.35 -19.62
N SER A 25 -3.83 37.63 -19.34
CA SER A 25 -3.28 37.47 -18.01
C SER A 25 -2.93 38.86 -17.47
N ASN A 26 -3.78 39.41 -16.60
CA ASN A 26 -3.33 40.44 -15.69
C ASN A 26 -2.31 39.79 -14.75
N PRO A 27 -1.05 40.24 -14.70
CA PRO A 27 -0.19 39.86 -13.58
C PRO A 27 -0.89 40.32 -12.30
N PRO A 28 -0.81 39.56 -11.19
CA PRO A 28 -1.28 40.06 -9.92
C PRO A 28 -0.56 41.39 -9.66
N GLN A 29 -1.32 42.48 -9.63
CA GLN A 29 -0.83 43.72 -9.08
C GLN A 29 -0.52 43.42 -7.61
N ASP A 30 0.77 43.36 -7.29
CA ASP A 30 1.30 43.56 -5.95
C ASP A 30 0.78 44.91 -5.47
N SER A 31 -0.43 44.88 -4.91
CA SER A 31 -0.91 45.92 -4.03
C SER A 31 -0.10 45.73 -2.76
N VAL A 32 1.06 46.37 -2.73
CA VAL A 32 1.71 46.75 -1.48
C VAL A 32 0.74 47.69 -0.79
N VAL A 33 -0.23 47.09 -0.09
CA VAL A 33 -1.02 47.79 0.90
C VAL A 33 0.01 48.25 1.93
N PRO A 34 0.15 49.56 2.17
CA PRO A 34 1.03 50.03 3.22
C PRO A 34 0.57 49.35 4.52
N LEU A 35 1.50 48.62 5.15
CA LEU A 35 1.33 47.99 6.45
C LEU A 35 0.98 49.10 7.44
N ALA A 36 -0.32 49.34 7.63
CA ALA A 36 -0.81 50.18 8.70
C ALA A 36 -0.53 49.40 9.98
N THR A 37 0.43 49.89 10.76
CA THR A 37 0.61 49.48 12.15
C THR A 37 -0.68 49.85 12.87
N GLU A 38 -1.59 48.89 13.02
CA GLU A 38 -2.85 49.11 13.72
C GLU A 38 -2.56 49.35 15.21
N PRO A 39 -3.32 50.28 15.84
CA PRO A 39 -3.23 50.47 17.28
C PRO A 39 -3.66 49.19 18.00
N ALA A 40 -2.93 48.83 19.05
CA ALA A 40 -3.28 47.78 19.98
C ALA A 40 -4.58 48.16 20.72
N GLY A 41 -5.75 47.82 20.16
CA GLY A 41 -7.02 47.97 20.86
C GLY A 41 -8.28 47.84 20.01
N GLY A 42 -9.06 46.78 20.25
CA GLY A 42 -10.52 46.90 20.41
C GLY A 42 -11.45 46.16 19.46
N GLY A 43 -10.97 45.52 18.39
CA GLY A 43 -11.83 44.77 17.46
C GLY A 43 -11.71 43.26 17.67
N TYR A 44 -12.82 42.58 17.95
CA TYR A 44 -12.87 41.12 17.90
C TYR A 44 -12.72 40.67 16.44
N LEU A 45 -11.63 39.95 16.13
CA LEU A 45 -11.37 39.40 14.80
C LEU A 45 -12.10 38.08 14.61
N GLY A 46 -12.83 37.90 13.50
CA GLY A 46 -13.55 36.66 13.21
C GLY A 46 -14.90 36.53 13.92
N SER A 47 -15.50 35.36 13.78
CA SER A 47 -16.79 34.89 14.27
C SER A 47 -16.70 33.82 15.38
N SER A 48 -15.60 33.06 15.44
CA SER A 48 -15.36 32.00 16.42
C SER A 48 -14.08 32.24 17.21
N PRO A 49 -14.06 31.95 18.54
CA PRO A 49 -12.89 32.18 19.35
C PRO A 49 -11.77 31.22 18.99
N VAL A 50 -10.57 31.77 18.79
CA VAL A 50 -9.32 31.05 18.62
C VAL A 50 -8.42 31.45 19.78
N TYR A 51 -7.89 30.45 20.47
CA TYR A 51 -7.08 30.63 21.66
C TYR A 51 -5.61 30.32 21.34
N ALA A 52 -4.69 30.97 22.04
CA ALA A 52 -3.29 30.64 22.03
C ALA A 52 -2.73 30.57 23.44
N ASN A 53 -1.79 29.66 23.64
CA ASN A 53 -1.16 29.44 24.92
C ASN A 53 0.08 30.32 25.09
N LEU A 54 0.00 31.28 26.00
CA LEU A 54 1.10 32.18 26.34
C LEU A 54 2.00 31.55 27.40
N ILE A 55 3.29 31.39 27.07
CA ILE A 55 4.29 30.85 27.99
C ILE A 55 5.54 31.74 28.06
N SER A 56 6.21 31.71 29.22
CA SER A 56 7.55 32.27 29.36
C SER A 56 8.56 31.19 28.94
N GLU A 57 9.35 31.46 27.90
CA GLU A 57 10.45 30.62 27.47
C GLU A 57 11.66 30.75 28.41
N ARG A 58 12.64 29.84 28.27
CA ARG A 58 13.91 29.90 29.02
C ARG A 58 14.65 31.18 28.65
N GLY A 59 14.70 32.14 29.57
CA GLY A 59 15.28 33.46 29.34
C GLY A 59 14.34 34.62 29.69
N GLY A 60 13.08 34.33 30.02
CA GLY A 60 12.11 35.34 30.44
C GLY A 60 11.36 36.00 29.29
N SER A 61 11.60 35.57 28.05
CA SER A 61 10.85 36.02 26.88
C SER A 61 9.51 35.31 26.75
N TRP A 62 8.51 35.99 26.21
CA TRP A 62 7.16 35.47 26.05
C TRP A 62 6.90 34.98 24.62
N ALA A 63 6.21 33.86 24.48
CA ALA A 63 5.82 33.33 23.17
C ALA A 63 4.47 32.61 23.23
N PHE A 64 3.72 32.67 22.12
CA PHE A 64 2.63 31.73 21.88
C PHE A 64 3.17 30.38 21.41
N THR A 65 2.68 29.31 22.00
CA THR A 65 3.12 27.95 21.63
C THR A 65 2.04 27.21 20.90
N THR A 66 0.92 26.93 21.56
CA THR A 66 -0.18 26.17 20.97
C THR A 66 -1.33 27.09 20.64
N VAL A 67 -1.88 27.00 19.43
CA VAL A 67 -3.15 27.61 19.06
C VAL A 67 -4.23 26.53 19.04
N ALA A 68 -5.39 26.80 19.62
CA ALA A 68 -6.49 25.86 19.79
C ALA A 68 -7.86 26.53 19.63
N GLY A 69 -8.89 25.73 19.33
CA GLY A 69 -10.28 26.20 19.22
C GLY A 69 -11.00 26.27 20.57
N SER A 70 -10.40 25.69 21.62
CA SER A 70 -10.94 25.66 22.97
C SER A 70 -9.86 26.02 23.99
N GLU A 71 -10.29 26.63 25.10
CA GLU A 71 -9.44 26.90 26.27
C GLU A 71 -9.03 25.60 26.99
N SER A 72 -9.83 24.54 26.89
CA SER A 72 -9.58 23.25 27.55
C SER A 72 -8.35 22.51 27.05
N ASP A 73 -7.79 22.93 25.92
CA ASP A 73 -6.74 22.19 25.20
C ASP A 73 -5.33 22.51 25.71
N PHE A 74 -5.22 23.31 26.78
CA PHE A 74 -3.95 23.76 27.33
C PHE A 74 -3.67 23.13 28.70
N GLU A 75 -2.60 22.32 28.77
CA GLU A 75 -2.17 21.69 30.04
C GLU A 75 -1.35 22.63 30.94
N LYS A 76 -0.66 23.62 30.34
CA LYS A 76 0.26 24.54 31.03
C LYS A 76 0.28 25.88 30.30
N GLY A 77 0.48 26.98 31.02
CA GLY A 77 0.56 28.32 30.46
C GLY A 77 -0.70 29.13 30.69
N TYR A 78 -0.80 30.27 29.99
CA TYR A 78 -1.88 31.23 30.18
C TYR A 78 -2.67 31.37 28.86
N PRO A 79 -3.92 30.90 28.79
CA PRO A 79 -4.67 30.98 27.56
C PRO A 79 -5.05 32.43 27.24
N VAL A 80 -4.82 32.83 26.00
CA VAL A 80 -5.13 34.15 25.45
C VAL A 80 -6.01 33.97 24.24
N ARG A 81 -7.08 34.75 24.13
CA ARG A 81 -7.94 34.75 22.96
C ARG A 81 -7.29 35.58 21.86
N LEU A 82 -6.93 34.99 20.74
CA LEU A 82 -6.26 35.69 19.65
C LEU A 82 -7.17 36.74 18.98
N ASN A 83 -8.50 36.54 19.02
CA ASN A 83 -9.46 37.42 18.36
C ASN A 83 -9.38 38.86 18.88
N ASP A 84 -9.19 39.05 20.18
CA ASP A 84 -9.19 40.37 20.85
C ASP A 84 -8.00 40.56 21.79
N LEU A 85 -7.10 39.58 21.88
CA LEU A 85 -5.94 39.53 22.79
C LEU A 85 -6.30 39.54 24.27
N SER A 86 -7.56 39.24 24.61
CA SER A 86 -8.00 39.17 26.01
C SER A 86 -7.48 37.91 26.70
N PRO A 87 -7.20 37.97 28.01
CA PRO A 87 -6.94 36.78 28.81
C PRO A 87 -8.20 35.90 28.83
N ALA A 88 -8.04 34.60 28.61
CA ALA A 88 -9.13 33.63 28.73
C ALA A 88 -9.25 33.06 30.15
N PHE A 89 -8.36 33.43 31.07
CA PHE A 89 -8.38 33.01 32.47
C PHE A 89 -8.97 34.09 33.40
N ASP A 90 -9.32 33.72 34.64
CA ASP A 90 -9.93 34.63 35.62
C ASP A 90 -8.97 35.77 35.99
N THR A 91 -9.36 37.03 35.72
CA THR A 91 -8.60 38.26 36.02
C THR A 91 -9.10 39.00 37.25
N ARG A 92 -10.18 38.54 37.91
CA ARG A 92 -10.75 39.23 39.08
C ARG A 92 -9.78 39.21 40.26
N VAL A 93 -9.87 40.22 41.14
CA VAL A 93 -9.13 40.26 42.41
C VAL A 93 -9.48 39.03 43.25
N ALA A 94 -8.48 38.44 43.91
CA ALA A 94 -8.67 37.28 44.76
C ALA A 94 -8.10 37.50 46.16
N GLU A 95 -8.89 37.17 47.18
CA GLU A 95 -8.41 37.02 48.56
C GLU A 95 -7.83 35.61 48.73
N CYS A 96 -6.57 35.52 49.12
CA CYS A 96 -5.80 34.30 49.11
C CYS A 96 -5.30 33.93 50.51
N MET A 97 -5.43 32.65 50.87
CA MET A 97 -4.81 32.10 52.07
C MET A 97 -3.37 31.63 51.77
N PRO A 98 -2.45 31.57 52.75
CA PRO A 98 -1.08 31.15 52.56
C PRO A 98 -1.03 29.63 52.50
N GLN A 99 -1.15 29.09 51.28
CA GLN A 99 -1.00 27.68 50.99
C GLN A 99 -0.29 27.51 49.64
N VAL A 100 0.14 26.29 49.33
CA VAL A 100 0.75 25.98 48.04
C VAL A 100 -0.36 25.96 46.99
N TYR A 101 -0.27 26.83 46.00
CA TYR A 101 -1.16 26.82 44.83
C TYR A 101 -0.38 26.35 43.59
N PRO A 102 -1.05 25.72 42.60
CA PRO A 102 -0.47 25.49 41.29
C PRO A 102 -0.01 26.80 40.64
N GLU A 103 1.05 26.76 39.82
CA GLU A 103 1.68 27.96 39.23
C GLU A 103 0.70 28.89 38.48
N GLY A 104 -0.27 28.33 37.75
CA GLY A 104 -1.29 29.08 37.01
C GLY A 104 -2.50 29.54 37.84
N HIS A 105 -2.55 29.24 39.14
CA HIS A 105 -3.68 29.64 39.97
C HIS A 105 -3.60 31.13 40.34
N ARG A 106 -4.75 31.83 40.39
CA ARG A 106 -4.83 33.28 40.70
C ARG A 106 -4.24 33.70 42.06
N CYS A 107 -4.12 32.76 42.99
CA CYS A 107 -3.48 32.93 44.29
C CYS A 107 -2.03 32.44 44.33
N SER A 108 -1.46 32.01 43.21
CA SER A 108 -0.06 31.61 43.18
C SER A 108 0.82 32.85 43.30
N PRO A 109 1.76 32.90 44.26
CA PRO A 109 2.72 34.00 44.36
C PRO A 109 3.74 34.01 43.21
N THR A 110 3.80 32.94 42.41
CA THR A 110 4.64 32.86 41.20
C THR A 110 3.88 33.21 39.93
N HIS A 111 2.61 33.63 40.02
CA HIS A 111 1.82 34.02 38.86
C HIS A 111 2.36 35.36 38.29
N PRO A 112 2.86 35.40 37.05
CA PRO A 112 3.64 36.52 36.51
C PRO A 112 2.80 37.77 36.21
N PHE A 113 1.48 37.62 36.03
CA PHE A 113 0.55 38.73 35.78
C PHE A 113 -0.29 39.12 37.00
N ARG A 114 0.18 38.74 38.20
CA ARG A 114 -0.55 39.02 39.44
C ARG A 114 0.38 39.71 40.41
N ASP A 115 0.06 40.95 40.75
CA ASP A 115 0.74 41.63 41.83
C ASP A 115 0.09 41.26 43.14
N LYS A 116 0.94 40.91 44.11
CA LYS A 116 0.51 40.88 45.50
C LYS A 116 0.27 42.32 45.91
N ASP A 117 -0.99 42.67 46.18
CA ASP A 117 -1.26 43.97 46.77
C ASP A 117 -0.64 43.98 48.17
N SER A 118 0.47 44.69 48.29
CA SER A 118 1.14 44.94 49.56
C SER A 118 0.49 46.13 50.29
N GLY A 119 -0.49 46.76 49.67
CA GLY A 119 -1.30 47.87 50.16
C GLY A 119 -2.34 47.47 51.19
N MET A 120 -1.99 46.67 52.20
CA MET A 120 -2.57 46.79 53.53
C MET A 120 -1.70 46.05 54.54
N LEU A 121 -0.81 46.78 55.21
CA LEU A 121 -0.46 46.43 56.59
C LEU A 121 -1.77 46.21 57.36
N ASP A 122 -1.93 45.06 58.00
CA ASP A 122 -3.05 44.64 58.86
C ASP A 122 -4.41 44.26 58.22
N LYS A 123 -4.48 43.05 57.64
CA LYS A 123 -5.60 42.13 57.94
C LYS A 123 -5.11 41.02 58.88
N ILE A 124 -4.49 41.40 60.01
CA ILE A 124 -4.49 40.54 61.19
C ILE A 124 -5.94 40.55 61.68
N ILE A 125 -6.68 39.46 61.43
CA ILE A 125 -7.96 39.28 62.10
C ILE A 125 -7.64 39.27 63.60
N ASN A 126 -8.07 40.32 64.31
CA ASN A 126 -8.16 40.35 65.76
C ASN A 126 -9.10 39.21 66.21
N GLY A 127 -8.56 38.00 66.31
CA GLY A 127 -9.18 36.92 67.06
C GLY A 127 -9.15 37.33 68.52
N SER A 128 -10.34 37.51 69.08
CA SER A 128 -10.63 37.82 70.49
C SER A 128 -9.56 37.27 71.46
N ILE A 129 -8.89 38.17 72.17
CA ILE A 129 -8.04 37.83 73.31
C ILE A 129 -8.97 37.41 74.45
N ALA A 130 -9.13 36.12 74.68
CA ALA A 130 -9.58 35.60 75.97
C ALA A 130 -8.36 35.52 76.89
N VAL A 131 -8.19 36.52 77.76
CA VAL A 131 -7.16 36.50 78.81
C VAL A 131 -7.60 35.49 79.86
N GLY A 132 -7.17 34.25 79.70
CA GLY A 132 -7.26 33.18 80.69
C GLY A 132 -5.91 32.48 80.79
N THR A 133 -5.13 32.91 81.78
CA THR A 133 -3.89 32.39 82.43
C THR A 133 -2.99 31.27 81.86
N ALA A 134 -3.21 30.63 80.70
CA ALA A 134 -2.29 29.63 80.13
C ALA A 134 -2.50 29.33 78.62
N GLY A 135 -2.85 30.30 77.78
CA GLY A 135 -3.22 30.05 76.37
C GLY A 135 -2.18 30.50 75.34
N LYS A 136 -1.57 29.57 74.59
CA LYS A 136 -0.86 29.86 73.34
C LYS A 136 -1.83 30.50 72.33
N VAL A 137 -1.46 31.64 71.74
CA VAL A 137 -2.11 32.16 70.53
C VAL A 137 -1.78 31.20 69.38
N THR A 138 -2.76 30.47 68.86
CA THR A 138 -2.51 29.42 67.84
C THR A 138 -3.10 29.67 66.46
N ASN A 139 -3.71 30.82 66.16
CA ASN A 139 -4.23 31.06 64.79
C ASN A 139 -4.18 32.53 64.35
N ILE A 140 -3.04 32.95 63.80
CA ILE A 140 -2.97 34.14 62.95
C ILE A 140 -3.23 33.65 61.52
N LYS A 141 -4.43 33.87 61.00
CA LYS A 141 -4.73 33.64 59.57
C LYS A 141 -4.31 34.89 58.80
N GLN A 142 -3.14 34.83 58.18
CA GLN A 142 -2.72 35.85 57.22
C GLN A 142 -3.49 35.60 55.92
N THR A 143 -4.16 36.62 55.40
CA THR A 143 -4.72 36.61 54.04
C THR A 143 -4.03 37.72 53.25
N TYR A 144 -3.89 37.54 51.95
CA TYR A 144 -3.35 38.56 51.05
C TYR A 144 -4.21 38.66 49.80
N GLU A 145 -4.20 39.82 49.17
CA GLU A 145 -4.95 40.08 47.95
C GLU A 145 -4.00 40.00 46.75
N THR A 146 -4.47 39.41 45.66
CA THR A 146 -3.77 39.43 44.36
C THR A 146 -4.62 40.16 43.33
N ALA A 147 -4.03 41.14 42.66
CA ALA A 147 -4.65 41.93 41.60
C ALA A 147 -4.02 41.57 40.25
N PHE A 148 -4.82 41.58 39.18
CA PHE A 148 -4.33 41.34 37.82
C PHE A 148 -3.57 42.57 37.33
N ASN A 149 -2.31 42.38 36.94
CA ASN A 149 -1.49 43.41 36.33
C ASN A 149 -1.66 43.35 34.81
N GLU A 150 -2.62 44.13 34.33
CA GLU A 150 -2.97 44.22 32.91
C GLU A 150 -1.80 44.76 32.06
N ALA A 151 -0.99 45.66 32.61
CA ALA A 151 0.13 46.26 31.88
C ALA A 151 1.23 45.23 31.56
N ASP A 152 1.57 44.36 32.52
CA ASP A 152 2.57 43.31 32.30
C ASP A 152 2.03 42.17 31.43
N PHE A 153 0.74 41.85 31.53
CA PHE A 153 0.08 40.91 30.62
C PHE A 153 0.12 41.42 29.17
N ASN A 154 -0.31 42.66 28.93
CA ASN A 154 -0.32 43.24 27.58
C ASN A 154 1.10 43.29 27.00
N ARG A 155 2.11 43.64 27.80
CA ARG A 155 3.52 43.61 27.38
C ARG A 155 3.96 42.20 26.96
N ALA A 156 3.59 41.17 27.73
CA ALA A 156 3.91 39.78 27.41
C ALA A 156 3.19 39.30 26.15
N VAL A 157 1.94 39.71 25.93
CA VAL A 157 1.18 39.40 24.71
C VAL A 157 1.81 40.07 23.50
N ASP A 158 2.15 41.36 23.58
CA ASP A 158 2.81 42.09 22.49
C ASP A 158 4.14 41.45 22.12
N GLU A 159 4.94 41.07 23.12
CA GLU A 159 6.20 40.36 22.91
C GLU A 159 5.97 38.98 22.24
N ALA A 160 4.96 38.24 22.71
CA ALA A 160 4.63 36.93 22.15
C ALA A 160 4.12 36.99 20.72
N LEU A 161 3.37 38.03 20.34
CA LEU A 161 2.92 38.26 18.97
C LEU A 161 4.12 38.40 18.02
N VAL A 162 5.10 39.23 18.40
CA VAL A 162 6.32 39.45 17.61
C VAL A 162 7.16 38.18 17.54
N ASN A 163 7.39 37.50 18.69
CA ASN A 163 8.22 36.29 18.76
C ASN A 163 7.63 35.09 18.01
N THR A 164 6.35 35.16 17.62
CA THR A 164 5.67 34.09 16.88
C THR A 164 5.23 34.48 15.48
N GLY A 165 5.44 35.75 15.08
CA GLY A 165 4.99 36.28 13.79
C GLY A 165 3.46 36.42 13.68
N LEU A 166 2.75 36.39 14.81
CA LEU A 166 1.30 36.60 14.88
C LEU A 166 0.95 38.10 14.91
N ASP A 167 1.90 38.98 15.17
CA ASP A 167 1.75 40.43 15.00
C ASP A 167 1.27 40.79 13.57
N VAL A 168 1.81 40.11 12.55
CA VAL A 168 1.41 40.29 11.14
C VAL A 168 0.35 39.29 10.70
N ASN A 169 0.47 38.00 11.08
CA ASN A 169 -0.33 36.93 10.47
C ASN A 169 -1.59 36.54 11.26
N ARG A 170 -1.87 37.13 12.43
CA ARG A 170 -3.01 36.73 13.27
C ARG A 170 -4.36 36.81 12.58
N ARG A 171 -4.63 37.89 11.83
CA ARG A 171 -5.91 38.04 11.10
C ARG A 171 -6.07 36.97 10.03
N GLN A 172 -4.99 36.68 9.29
CA GLN A 172 -4.95 35.63 8.28
C GLN A 172 -5.17 34.25 8.92
N LEU A 173 -4.48 33.95 10.03
CA LEU A 173 -4.64 32.68 10.74
C LEU A 173 -6.09 32.47 11.20
N ILE A 174 -6.70 33.46 11.86
CA ILE A 174 -8.09 33.37 12.32
C ILE A 174 -9.02 33.14 11.11
N ALA A 175 -8.88 33.92 10.04
CA ALA A 175 -9.69 33.76 8.84
C ALA A 175 -9.52 32.37 8.18
N LEU A 176 -8.31 31.82 8.15
CA LEU A 176 -8.03 30.49 7.59
C LEU A 176 -8.71 29.37 8.38
N VAL A 177 -8.66 29.44 9.72
CA VAL A 177 -9.35 28.48 10.60
C VAL A 177 -10.85 28.51 10.34
N GLU A 178 -11.44 29.69 10.25
CA GLU A 178 -12.88 29.84 10.01
C GLU A 178 -13.31 29.40 8.61
N GLN A 179 -12.52 29.75 7.60
CA GLN A 179 -12.75 29.28 6.23
C GLN A 179 -12.70 27.76 6.16
N TYR A 180 -11.79 27.12 6.90
CA TYR A 180 -11.68 25.67 6.91
C TYR A 180 -12.93 25.03 7.51
N ASP A 181 -13.36 25.48 8.69
CA ASP A 181 -14.55 24.92 9.34
C ASP A 181 -15.82 25.13 8.51
N SER A 182 -15.94 26.29 7.83
CA SER A 182 -17.01 26.56 6.88
C SER A 182 -16.95 25.63 5.67
N ALA A 183 -15.77 25.48 5.05
CA ALA A 183 -15.57 24.64 3.87
C ALA A 183 -15.85 23.16 4.15
N VAL A 184 -15.44 22.64 5.31
CA VAL A 184 -15.77 21.27 5.74
C VAL A 184 -17.28 21.10 5.86
N SER A 185 -17.97 22.07 6.44
CA SER A 185 -19.42 22.01 6.64
C SER A 185 -20.19 22.07 5.33
N GLU A 186 -19.80 22.98 4.42
CA GLU A 186 -20.39 23.11 3.08
C GLU A 186 -20.15 21.86 2.23
N ALA A 187 -18.92 21.34 2.21
CA ALA A 187 -18.60 20.13 1.47
C ALA A 187 -19.36 18.90 1.99
N ARG A 188 -19.56 18.78 3.31
CA ARG A 188 -20.39 17.71 3.89
C ARG A 188 -21.83 17.78 3.40
N LEU A 189 -22.41 18.97 3.32
CA LEU A 189 -23.77 19.18 2.81
C LEU A 189 -23.85 18.80 1.32
N GLU A 190 -22.98 19.35 0.49
CA GLU A 190 -22.96 19.10 -0.96
C GLU A 190 -22.78 17.60 -1.28
N LEU A 191 -21.78 16.94 -0.67
CA LEU A 191 -21.52 15.53 -0.91
C LEU A 191 -22.65 14.64 -0.37
N SER A 192 -23.35 15.05 0.69
CA SER A 192 -24.52 14.33 1.19
C SER A 192 -25.72 14.40 0.24
N GLU A 193 -25.90 15.53 -0.45
CA GLU A 193 -26.94 15.73 -1.46
C GLU A 193 -26.67 14.85 -2.69
N LEU A 194 -25.44 14.87 -3.20
CA LEU A 194 -25.01 14.00 -4.31
C LEU A 194 -25.17 12.52 -3.97
N THR A 195 -24.81 12.13 -2.74
CA THR A 195 -25.00 10.75 -2.27
C THR A 195 -26.48 10.35 -2.22
N MET A 196 -27.37 11.28 -1.90
CA MET A 196 -28.82 11.04 -1.93
C MET A 196 -29.31 10.85 -3.38
N GLN A 197 -28.90 11.71 -4.31
CA GLN A 197 -29.25 11.58 -5.73
C GLN A 197 -28.77 10.24 -6.32
N MET A 198 -27.55 9.82 -6.00
CA MET A 198 -27.01 8.51 -6.39
C MET A 198 -27.86 7.34 -5.86
N SER A 199 -28.39 7.46 -4.63
CA SER A 199 -29.23 6.40 -4.05
C SER A 199 -30.58 6.24 -4.78
N GLU A 200 -31.09 7.31 -5.39
CA GLU A 200 -32.34 7.29 -6.15
C GLU A 200 -32.17 6.68 -7.56
N THR A 201 -30.99 6.83 -8.18
CA THR A 201 -30.70 6.30 -9.52
C THR A 201 -30.30 4.81 -9.55
N ARG A 202 -29.99 4.20 -8.41
CA ARG A 202 -29.33 2.89 -8.27
C ARG A 202 -30.13 1.63 -8.68
N ASN A 203 -31.31 1.77 -9.29
CA ASN A 203 -32.27 0.66 -9.44
C ASN A 203 -32.46 0.06 -10.84
N ARG A 204 -31.57 0.24 -11.82
CA ARG A 204 -31.74 -0.39 -13.17
C ARG A 204 -30.44 -0.78 -13.87
N ALA A 205 -29.77 -1.84 -13.42
CA ALA A 205 -28.77 -2.55 -14.23
C ALA A 205 -28.72 -4.03 -13.78
N ASP A 206 -29.49 -4.89 -14.47
CA ASP A 206 -29.61 -6.31 -14.11
C ASP A 206 -28.49 -7.18 -14.68
N ARG A 207 -27.64 -6.65 -15.58
CA ARG A 207 -26.49 -7.38 -16.14
C ARG A 207 -25.44 -6.38 -16.61
N VAL A 208 -24.23 -6.45 -16.05
CA VAL A 208 -23.06 -5.74 -16.55
C VAL A 208 -22.02 -6.76 -16.98
N GLU A 209 -21.45 -6.59 -18.16
CA GLU A 209 -20.32 -7.39 -18.64
C GLU A 209 -19.01 -6.75 -18.15
N LEU A 210 -18.16 -7.56 -17.51
CA LEU A 210 -16.82 -7.15 -17.06
C LEU A 210 -15.78 -7.88 -17.91
N GLU A 211 -14.85 -7.11 -18.48
CA GLU A 211 -13.71 -7.62 -19.24
C GLU A 211 -12.46 -7.53 -18.35
N VAL A 212 -11.97 -8.68 -17.89
CA VAL A 212 -10.74 -8.74 -17.09
C VAL A 212 -9.54 -8.43 -17.98
N GLN A 213 -8.75 -7.42 -17.62
CA GLN A 213 -7.55 -7.00 -18.33
C GLN A 213 -6.32 -7.27 -17.47
N PRO A 214 -5.70 -8.45 -17.59
CA PRO A 214 -4.54 -8.80 -16.79
C PRO A 214 -3.28 -8.10 -17.32
N THR A 215 -2.57 -7.42 -16.42
CA THR A 215 -1.17 -7.07 -16.61
C THR A 215 -0.32 -8.09 -15.87
N MET A 216 0.46 -8.86 -16.62
CA MET A 216 1.31 -9.91 -16.06
C MET A 216 2.71 -9.41 -15.80
N SER A 217 3.29 -9.82 -14.68
CA SER A 217 4.69 -9.62 -14.35
C SER A 217 5.29 -10.87 -13.71
N GLY A 218 6.62 -10.94 -13.62
CA GLY A 218 7.33 -12.10 -13.09
C GLY A 218 7.68 -13.13 -14.16
N LEU A 219 7.38 -14.40 -13.91
CA LEU A 219 7.80 -15.56 -14.72
C LEU A 219 7.02 -15.71 -16.05
N THR A 220 6.86 -14.61 -16.79
CA THR A 220 5.87 -14.46 -17.86
C THR A 220 6.19 -15.23 -19.13
N GLU A 221 7.44 -15.60 -19.42
CA GLU A 221 7.78 -16.31 -20.68
C GLU A 221 7.41 -17.80 -20.69
N TYR A 222 7.06 -18.35 -19.52
CA TYR A 222 6.86 -19.79 -19.35
C TYR A 222 5.39 -20.24 -19.33
N TYR A 223 4.40 -19.39 -18.99
CA TYR A 223 3.16 -19.89 -18.35
C TYR A 223 1.84 -19.13 -18.63
N GLN A 224 1.64 -18.55 -19.80
CA GLN A 224 0.48 -17.67 -20.03
C GLN A 224 -0.80 -18.40 -20.50
N ASP A 225 -0.67 -19.49 -21.26
CA ASP A 225 -1.81 -19.98 -22.07
C ASP A 225 -2.88 -20.76 -21.26
N ASP A 226 -2.56 -21.20 -20.04
CA ASP A 226 -3.42 -22.11 -19.26
C ASP A 226 -4.18 -21.44 -18.08
N ILE A 227 -3.98 -20.13 -17.84
CA ILE A 227 -4.60 -19.42 -16.71
C ILE A 227 -5.87 -18.71 -17.17
N ASP A 228 -7.02 -19.11 -16.62
CA ASP A 228 -8.28 -18.38 -16.77
C ASP A 228 -8.36 -17.28 -15.70
N PHE A 229 -7.95 -16.07 -16.08
CA PHE A 229 -7.91 -14.91 -15.18
C PHE A 229 -9.28 -14.51 -14.62
N THR A 230 -10.37 -14.94 -15.25
CA THR A 230 -11.72 -14.67 -14.74
C THR A 230 -12.02 -15.43 -13.45
N GLN A 231 -11.34 -16.55 -13.20
CA GLN A 231 -11.47 -17.34 -11.98
C GLN A 231 -10.67 -16.77 -10.80
N LEU A 232 -9.81 -15.77 -11.04
CA LEU A 232 -9.01 -15.13 -9.99
C LEU A 232 -9.72 -13.97 -9.31
N VAL A 233 -10.89 -13.60 -9.82
CA VAL A 233 -11.64 -12.43 -9.39
C VAL A 233 -13.03 -12.88 -8.94
N ASP A 234 -13.38 -12.57 -7.70
CA ASP A 234 -14.74 -12.65 -7.21
C ASP A 234 -15.37 -11.25 -7.17
N LEU A 235 -16.62 -11.18 -7.63
CA LEU A 235 -17.38 -9.95 -7.75
C LEU A 235 -18.62 -10.07 -6.89
N SER A 236 -18.68 -9.25 -5.84
CA SER A 236 -19.91 -9.05 -5.11
C SER A 236 -20.47 -7.70 -5.48
N VAL A 237 -21.78 -7.66 -5.73
CA VAL A 237 -22.44 -6.36 -5.79
C VAL A 237 -22.22 -5.69 -4.44
N ALA A 238 -21.87 -4.41 -4.45
CA ALA A 238 -21.97 -3.58 -3.25
C ALA A 238 -23.47 -3.33 -2.93
N ASP A 239 -24.21 -4.41 -2.65
CA ASP A 239 -25.62 -4.38 -2.26
C ASP A 239 -25.67 -4.05 -0.77
N GLY A 240 -25.98 -2.79 -0.50
CA GLY A 240 -26.36 -2.28 0.81
C GLY A 240 -25.33 -2.52 1.91
N VAL A 241 -24.46 -1.55 2.17
CA VAL A 241 -24.17 -1.05 3.52
C VAL A 241 -23.54 0.34 3.31
N GLU A 242 -24.16 1.31 3.99
CA GLU A 242 -23.80 2.71 4.11
C GLU A 242 -23.81 3.50 2.79
N LYS A 243 -24.65 4.55 2.74
CA LYS A 243 -24.32 5.77 1.99
C LYS A 243 -22.81 5.94 2.10
N PRO A 244 -22.01 6.00 1.01
CA PRO A 244 -20.58 6.26 1.14
C PRO A 244 -20.45 7.37 2.15
N ALA A 245 -19.98 7.01 3.35
CA ALA A 245 -20.00 7.95 4.44
C ALA A 245 -19.08 9.03 3.92
N VAL A 246 -19.59 10.24 3.76
CA VAL A 246 -18.78 11.40 3.42
C VAL A 246 -17.87 11.60 4.62
N SER A 247 -16.83 10.78 4.68
CA SER A 247 -15.82 10.77 5.71
C SER A 247 -14.76 11.71 5.20
N LEU A 248 -15.15 12.99 5.11
CA LEU A 248 -14.20 14.06 5.28
C LEU A 248 -13.73 13.91 6.72
N GLU A 249 -12.68 13.12 6.91
CA GLU A 249 -11.98 13.01 8.18
C GLU A 249 -11.75 14.43 8.65
N LYS A 250 -12.15 14.73 9.88
CA LYS A 250 -11.94 16.07 10.43
C LYS A 250 -10.44 16.19 10.68
N ASN A 251 -9.69 16.58 9.65
CA ASN A 251 -8.30 16.97 9.77
C ASN A 251 -8.29 18.27 10.57
N THR A 252 -8.17 18.15 11.89
CA THR A 252 -8.24 19.32 12.76
C THR A 252 -6.98 20.15 12.56
N ILE A 253 -7.14 21.37 12.03
CA ILE A 253 -6.06 22.38 11.93
C ILE A 253 -5.45 22.66 13.31
N LEU A 254 -6.27 22.53 14.35
CA LEU A 254 -5.95 22.77 15.75
C LEU A 254 -5.98 21.46 16.56
N PRO A 255 -5.18 21.29 17.62
CA PRO A 255 -4.16 22.23 18.08
C PRO A 255 -2.90 22.23 17.20
N CYS A 256 -2.24 23.39 17.09
CA CYS A 256 -1.04 23.59 16.25
C CYS A 256 0.01 24.49 16.95
N ASP A 257 1.27 24.43 16.50
CA ASP A 257 2.31 25.39 16.93
C ASP A 257 2.05 26.76 16.30
N ALA A 258 1.93 27.82 17.10
CA ALA A 258 1.66 29.19 16.67
C ALA A 258 2.59 29.67 15.54
N ARG A 259 3.89 29.35 15.62
CA ARG A 259 4.89 29.76 14.62
C ARG A 259 4.67 29.11 13.25
N ARG A 260 3.94 27.99 13.21
CA ARG A 260 3.70 27.19 11.99
C ARG A 260 2.22 27.03 11.66
N CYS A 261 1.33 27.62 12.45
CA CYS A 261 -0.08 27.29 12.36
C CYS A 261 -0.71 27.81 11.06
N ALA A 262 -0.32 29.00 10.60
CA ALA A 262 -0.81 29.53 9.33
C ALA A 262 -0.48 28.59 8.15
N ALA A 263 0.77 28.16 8.03
CA ALA A 263 1.19 27.22 6.99
C ALA A 263 0.50 25.85 7.11
N LYS A 264 0.27 25.36 8.34
CA LYS A 264 -0.52 24.14 8.58
C LYS A 264 -1.98 24.31 8.12
N ALA A 265 -2.60 25.44 8.43
CA ALA A 265 -3.97 25.74 8.03
C ALA A 265 -4.12 25.83 6.51
N GLU A 266 -3.19 26.49 5.82
CA GLU A 266 -3.17 26.57 4.35
C GLU A 266 -3.01 25.18 3.71
N SER A 267 -2.07 24.37 4.21
CA SER A 267 -1.87 23.01 3.72
C SER A 267 -3.11 22.13 3.97
N ALA A 268 -3.77 22.28 5.11
CA ALA A 268 -4.99 21.53 5.43
C ALA A 268 -6.14 21.93 4.50
N MET A 269 -6.30 23.22 4.20
CA MET A 269 -7.28 23.72 3.24
C MET A 269 -7.06 23.16 1.83
N ALA A 270 -5.81 23.22 1.34
CA ALA A 270 -5.47 22.67 0.01
C ALA A 270 -5.67 21.15 -0.07
N SER A 271 -5.49 20.43 1.05
CA SER A 271 -5.80 19.00 1.13
C SER A 271 -7.30 18.75 1.07
N LEU A 272 -8.09 19.49 1.86
CA LEU A 272 -9.55 19.40 1.89
C LEU A 272 -10.14 19.64 0.49
N GLN A 273 -9.70 20.69 -0.20
CA GLN A 273 -10.20 21.01 -1.55
C GLN A 273 -9.96 19.87 -2.56
N ARG A 274 -8.78 19.22 -2.51
CA ARG A 274 -8.47 18.08 -3.38
C ARG A 274 -9.34 16.87 -3.06
N GLU A 275 -9.54 16.59 -1.78
CA GLU A 275 -10.35 15.46 -1.31
C GLU A 275 -11.83 15.63 -1.68
N VAL A 276 -12.38 16.84 -1.48
CA VAL A 276 -13.75 17.19 -1.89
C VAL A 276 -13.92 17.08 -3.40
N HIS A 277 -12.95 17.57 -4.18
CA HIS A 277 -13.01 17.48 -5.64
C HIS A 277 -13.01 16.03 -6.13
N ALA A 278 -12.11 15.19 -5.61
CA ALA A 278 -12.02 13.77 -5.97
C ALA A 278 -13.31 13.00 -5.58
N GLN A 279 -13.87 13.27 -4.40
CA GLN A 279 -15.14 12.65 -3.98
C GLN A 279 -16.31 13.11 -4.84
N LYS A 280 -16.34 14.38 -5.25
CA LYS A 280 -17.38 14.90 -6.14
C LYS A 280 -17.30 14.29 -7.54
N GLU A 281 -16.11 14.20 -8.13
CA GLU A 281 -15.92 13.55 -9.44
C GLU A 281 -16.41 12.10 -9.41
N TRP A 282 -16.02 11.35 -8.37
CA TRP A 282 -16.47 9.98 -8.16
C TRP A 282 -17.99 9.86 -7.99
N LEU A 283 -18.61 10.74 -7.18
CA LEU A 283 -20.07 10.74 -7.00
C LEU A 283 -20.83 11.09 -8.29
N VAL A 284 -20.30 12.00 -9.11
CA VAL A 284 -20.91 12.36 -10.40
C VAL A 284 -20.87 11.18 -11.37
N GLU A 285 -19.74 10.48 -11.48
CA GLU A 285 -19.62 9.26 -12.27
C GLU A 285 -20.62 8.18 -11.80
N MET A 286 -20.80 8.05 -10.49
CA MET A 286 -21.77 7.15 -9.86
C MET A 286 -23.24 7.55 -10.07
N THR A 287 -23.53 8.82 -10.41
CA THR A 287 -24.90 9.27 -10.75
C THR A 287 -25.27 9.01 -12.21
N GLU A 288 -24.34 8.55 -13.05
CA GLU A 288 -24.66 8.18 -14.42
C GLU A 288 -25.68 7.02 -14.45
N PRO A 289 -26.74 7.13 -15.28
CA PRO A 289 -27.77 6.11 -15.34
C PRO A 289 -27.18 4.76 -15.77
N ASN A 290 -27.68 3.67 -15.16
CA ASN A 290 -27.27 2.29 -15.44
C ASN A 290 -25.84 1.90 -15.04
N THR A 291 -25.21 2.66 -14.13
CA THR A 291 -23.95 2.25 -13.48
C THR A 291 -24.22 1.47 -12.19
N ARG A 292 -23.36 0.50 -11.87
CA ARG A 292 -23.41 -0.29 -10.64
C ARG A 292 -22.01 -0.48 -10.06
N LEU A 293 -21.88 -0.31 -8.75
CA LEU A 293 -20.63 -0.53 -8.03
C LEU A 293 -20.50 -2.00 -7.61
N TYR A 294 -19.38 -2.60 -7.97
CA TYR A 294 -19.00 -3.95 -7.54
C TYR A 294 -17.81 -3.87 -6.60
N ASN A 295 -17.86 -4.60 -5.49
CA ASN A 295 -16.69 -4.89 -4.70
C ASN A 295 -15.94 -6.03 -5.39
N VAL A 296 -14.66 -5.81 -5.63
CA VAL A 296 -13.79 -6.77 -6.31
C VAL A 296 -12.90 -7.40 -5.26
N HIS A 297 -12.92 -8.71 -5.19
CA HIS A 297 -12.05 -9.49 -4.32
C HIS A 297 -11.16 -10.34 -5.18
N CYS A 298 -9.85 -10.22 -5.00
CA CYS A 298 -8.90 -11.14 -5.61
C CYS A 298 -8.42 -12.11 -4.56
N GLU A 299 -8.59 -13.40 -4.84
CA GLU A 299 -8.04 -14.43 -4.00
C GLU A 299 -6.54 -14.60 -4.29
N ASN A 300 -5.73 -14.43 -3.25
CA ASN A 300 -4.31 -14.75 -3.28
C ASN A 300 -4.10 -16.20 -2.86
N VAL A 301 -4.51 -17.12 -3.73
CA VAL A 301 -4.44 -18.54 -3.42
C VAL A 301 -4.21 -19.31 -4.73
N SER A 302 -3.33 -20.30 -4.66
CA SER A 302 -2.90 -21.15 -5.78
C SER A 302 -3.95 -21.42 -6.87
N TYR A 303 -3.60 -21.18 -8.13
CA TYR A 303 -4.43 -21.54 -9.28
C TYR A 303 -3.87 -22.79 -9.96
N GLY A 304 -4.54 -23.93 -9.81
CA GLY A 304 -4.03 -25.21 -10.30
C GLY A 304 -2.64 -25.52 -9.73
N ASN A 305 -1.64 -25.63 -10.61
CA ASN A 305 -0.24 -25.83 -10.22
C ASN A 305 0.54 -24.53 -10.01
N TYR A 306 -0.09 -23.37 -10.09
CA TYR A 306 0.58 -22.08 -9.96
C TYR A 306 0.45 -21.52 -8.56
N LEU A 307 1.55 -20.98 -8.05
CA LEU A 307 1.54 -20.02 -6.96
C LEU A 307 1.58 -18.62 -7.57
N ILE A 308 0.52 -17.85 -7.35
CA ILE A 308 0.33 -16.51 -7.90
C ILE A 308 0.04 -15.51 -6.79
N ASN A 309 0.38 -14.25 -7.05
CA ASN A 309 -0.09 -13.10 -6.31
C ASN A 309 -0.91 -12.22 -7.26
N THR A 310 -2.13 -11.88 -6.86
CA THR A 310 -3.08 -11.13 -7.66
C THR A 310 -3.47 -9.86 -6.92
N GLU A 311 -3.32 -8.73 -7.58
CA GLU A 311 -3.75 -7.43 -7.08
C GLU A 311 -4.84 -6.88 -8.00
N CYS A 312 -5.93 -6.40 -7.40
CA CYS A 312 -7.02 -5.74 -8.12
C CYS A 312 -7.51 -4.52 -7.36
N PRO A 313 -8.16 -3.56 -8.04
CA PRO A 313 -8.87 -2.49 -7.35
C PRO A 313 -9.88 -3.08 -6.37
N THR A 314 -10.15 -2.41 -5.25
CA THR A 314 -11.14 -2.88 -4.27
C THR A 314 -12.57 -2.75 -4.78
N GLN A 315 -12.80 -1.80 -5.70
CA GLN A 315 -14.10 -1.50 -6.28
C GLN A 315 -13.98 -1.14 -7.75
N VAL A 316 -15.00 -1.48 -8.53
CA VAL A 316 -15.12 -1.08 -9.93
C VAL A 316 -16.53 -0.57 -10.21
N VAL A 317 -16.63 0.54 -10.91
CA VAL A 317 -17.90 1.08 -11.42
C VAL A 317 -18.13 0.47 -12.78
N ALA A 318 -19.24 -0.26 -12.92
CA ALA A 318 -19.54 -0.97 -14.15
C ALA A 318 -20.82 -0.40 -14.79
N SER A 319 -20.74 -0.08 -16.08
CA SER A 319 -21.86 0.48 -16.86
C SER A 319 -22.52 -0.60 -17.71
N ALA A 320 -23.85 -0.58 -17.81
CA ALA A 320 -24.59 -1.47 -18.70
C ALA A 320 -24.36 -1.18 -20.19
N GLU A 321 -23.81 -0.01 -20.55
CA GLU A 321 -23.65 0.42 -21.95
C GLU A 321 -22.38 -0.14 -22.62
N SER A 322 -21.37 -0.54 -21.84
CA SER A 322 -20.12 -1.06 -22.36
C SER A 322 -19.44 -2.02 -21.39
N PRO A 323 -18.73 -3.05 -21.90
CA PRO A 323 -17.96 -3.93 -21.05
C PRO A 323 -16.94 -3.11 -20.25
N THR A 324 -17.02 -3.25 -18.93
CA THR A 324 -16.16 -2.49 -18.02
C THR A 324 -14.84 -3.23 -17.88
N LYS A 325 -13.74 -2.51 -18.13
CA LYS A 325 -12.40 -3.09 -18.05
C LYS A 325 -11.97 -3.17 -16.59
N LEU A 326 -11.68 -4.38 -16.12
CA LEU A 326 -11.15 -4.62 -14.78
C LEU A 326 -9.64 -4.85 -14.88
N PRO A 327 -8.80 -3.85 -14.57
CA PRO A 327 -7.35 -4.06 -14.53
C PRO A 327 -7.00 -4.93 -13.34
N ILE A 328 -6.29 -6.03 -13.58
CA ILE A 328 -5.69 -6.85 -12.52
C ILE A 328 -4.19 -7.01 -12.77
N SER A 329 -3.41 -7.00 -11.70
CA SER A 329 -1.98 -7.31 -11.76
C SER A 329 -1.76 -8.72 -11.26
N VAL A 330 -1.21 -9.58 -12.11
CA VAL A 330 -0.91 -10.97 -11.76
C VAL A 330 0.60 -11.19 -11.79
N THR A 331 1.13 -11.66 -10.67
CA THR A 331 2.53 -12.05 -10.52
C THR A 331 2.60 -13.55 -10.32
N ILE A 332 3.18 -14.27 -11.30
CA ILE A 332 3.46 -15.70 -11.14
C ILE A 332 4.71 -15.86 -10.29
N LEU A 333 4.59 -16.47 -9.11
CA LEU A 333 5.69 -16.68 -8.18
C LEU A 333 6.42 -17.99 -8.45
N SER A 334 5.68 -19.07 -8.70
CA SER A 334 6.25 -20.38 -9.03
C SER A 334 5.21 -21.34 -9.61
N ARG A 335 5.66 -22.48 -10.16
CA ARG A 335 4.79 -23.56 -10.65
C ARG A 335 5.22 -24.93 -10.10
N ASP A 336 4.25 -25.78 -9.81
CA ASP A 336 4.43 -27.18 -9.49
C ASP A 336 4.40 -28.05 -10.76
N PHE A 337 5.36 -28.96 -10.87
CA PHE A 337 5.46 -29.95 -11.96
C PHE A 337 5.37 -31.35 -11.37
N GLY A 338 4.30 -32.07 -11.66
CA GLY A 338 4.16 -33.47 -11.28
C GLY A 338 4.57 -34.39 -12.43
N GLN A 339 5.39 -35.41 -12.12
CA GLN A 339 5.83 -36.45 -13.06
C GLN A 339 6.60 -35.88 -14.26
N LEU A 340 7.69 -35.17 -13.98
CA LEU A 340 8.54 -34.60 -15.01
C LEU A 340 9.48 -35.66 -15.58
N TYR A 341 9.21 -36.14 -16.79
CA TYR A 341 10.08 -37.08 -17.51
C TYR A 341 10.69 -36.41 -18.75
N PRO A 342 11.98 -36.65 -19.04
CA PRO A 342 12.62 -36.09 -20.22
C PRO A 342 12.16 -36.84 -21.47
N LYS A 343 12.34 -36.19 -22.63
CA LYS A 343 12.36 -36.91 -23.89
C LYS A 343 13.59 -37.83 -23.90
N PHE A 344 13.36 -39.14 -23.96
CA PHE A 344 14.41 -40.15 -23.88
C PHE A 344 14.28 -41.10 -25.08
N ASP A 345 15.39 -41.42 -25.74
CA ASP A 345 15.40 -42.34 -26.88
C ASP A 345 16.57 -43.30 -26.70
N LEU A 346 16.25 -44.59 -26.69
CA LEU A 346 17.19 -45.68 -26.45
C LEU A 346 17.00 -46.72 -27.55
N VAL A 347 18.07 -47.06 -28.27
CA VAL A 347 17.99 -47.88 -29.47
C VAL A 347 19.21 -48.78 -29.62
N ASP A 348 18.97 -50.03 -30.03
CA ASP A 348 19.96 -50.95 -30.58
C ASP A 348 19.48 -51.53 -31.92
N ASP A 349 20.10 -52.62 -32.38
CA ASP A 349 19.75 -53.27 -33.65
C ASP A 349 18.38 -54.00 -33.61
N HIS A 350 17.80 -54.22 -32.42
CA HIS A 350 16.59 -55.03 -32.24
C HIS A 350 15.40 -54.25 -31.69
N LEU A 351 15.62 -53.30 -30.79
CA LEU A 351 14.60 -52.62 -30.01
C LEU A 351 14.88 -51.11 -29.97
N ARG A 352 13.82 -50.32 -30.14
CA ARG A 352 13.82 -48.89 -29.84
C ARG A 352 12.79 -48.56 -28.76
N ILE A 353 13.21 -47.80 -27.75
CA ILE A 353 12.38 -47.31 -26.66
C ILE A 353 12.39 -45.79 -26.75
N THR A 354 11.22 -45.19 -26.89
CA THR A 354 11.06 -43.72 -26.85
C THR A 354 10.15 -43.35 -25.71
N ILE A 355 10.57 -42.39 -24.90
CA ILE A 355 9.79 -41.79 -23.83
C ILE A 355 9.53 -40.35 -24.21
N GLU A 356 8.26 -39.99 -24.29
CA GLU A 356 7.81 -38.64 -24.55
C GLU A 356 6.67 -38.34 -23.57
N GLU A 357 6.82 -37.26 -22.80
CA GLU A 357 5.88 -36.86 -21.76
C GLU A 357 5.58 -37.97 -20.75
N ARG A 358 4.45 -38.68 -20.92
CA ARG A 358 3.98 -39.75 -20.03
C ARG A 358 3.78 -41.07 -20.75
N SER A 359 4.35 -41.23 -21.95
CA SER A 359 4.21 -42.42 -22.76
C SER A 359 5.56 -43.07 -23.04
N VAL A 360 5.60 -44.39 -22.95
CA VAL A 360 6.74 -45.22 -23.34
C VAL A 360 6.35 -46.03 -24.57
N THR A 361 7.09 -45.87 -25.66
CA THR A 361 6.85 -46.62 -26.90
C THR A 361 7.99 -47.59 -27.13
N PHE A 362 7.67 -48.88 -27.13
CA PHE A 362 8.59 -49.96 -27.47
C PHE A 362 8.37 -50.35 -28.94
N SER A 363 9.43 -50.37 -29.74
CA SER A 363 9.36 -50.68 -31.17
C SER A 363 10.31 -51.82 -31.51
N ASN A 364 9.75 -52.93 -32.01
CA ASN A 364 10.54 -54.06 -32.49
C ASN A 364 11.07 -53.76 -33.90
N LEU A 365 12.39 -53.67 -34.04
CA LEU A 365 13.09 -53.39 -35.30
C LEU A 365 13.45 -54.67 -36.09
N THR A 366 13.16 -55.84 -35.53
CA THR A 366 13.50 -57.13 -36.13
C THR A 366 12.37 -57.73 -36.97
N ALA A 367 12.69 -58.81 -37.68
CA ALA A 367 11.74 -59.62 -38.43
C ALA A 367 11.11 -60.77 -37.62
N GLU A 368 11.39 -60.86 -36.31
CA GLU A 368 10.90 -61.93 -35.43
C GLU A 368 10.24 -61.38 -34.16
N TYR A 369 9.62 -62.25 -33.38
CA TYR A 369 9.00 -61.86 -32.10
C TYR A 369 10.07 -61.53 -31.07
N LEU A 370 9.81 -60.48 -30.29
CA LEU A 370 10.67 -60.03 -29.20
C LEU A 370 9.82 -59.97 -27.93
N THR A 371 10.25 -60.63 -26.86
CA THR A 371 9.57 -60.58 -25.57
C THR A 371 10.40 -59.73 -24.61
N LEU A 372 9.81 -58.66 -24.08
CA LEU A 372 10.35 -57.91 -22.96
C LEU A 372 10.08 -58.72 -21.68
N THR A 373 11.10 -58.99 -20.88
CA THR A 373 10.99 -59.80 -19.65
C THR A 373 11.08 -58.98 -18.38
N ALA A 374 11.69 -57.79 -18.45
CA ALA A 374 11.68 -56.82 -17.36
C ALA A 374 11.97 -55.40 -17.89
N GLU A 375 11.37 -54.40 -17.26
CA GLU A 375 11.57 -52.98 -17.53
C GLU A 375 11.96 -52.28 -16.23
N THR A 376 13.08 -51.55 -16.23
CA THR A 376 13.57 -50.84 -15.06
C THR A 376 13.64 -49.33 -15.33
N LEU A 377 12.92 -48.54 -14.53
CA LEU A 377 12.98 -47.09 -14.51
C LEU A 377 13.95 -46.61 -13.43
N TYR A 378 14.87 -45.72 -13.81
CA TYR A 378 15.80 -45.04 -12.91
C TYR A 378 15.45 -43.56 -12.86
N TYR A 379 15.24 -43.03 -11.66
CA TYR A 379 14.99 -41.61 -11.42
C TYR A 379 15.75 -41.18 -10.17
N ASN A 380 16.79 -40.36 -10.33
CA ASN A 380 17.72 -40.00 -9.25
C ASN A 380 18.20 -41.21 -8.45
N SER A 381 17.75 -41.33 -7.20
CA SER A 381 18.15 -42.40 -6.28
C SER A 381 17.20 -43.59 -6.28
N LYS A 382 16.11 -43.49 -7.06
CA LYS A 382 15.03 -44.46 -7.10
C LYS A 382 15.12 -45.33 -8.34
N THR A 383 14.84 -46.60 -8.11
CA THR A 383 14.80 -47.62 -9.15
C THR A 383 13.52 -48.41 -8.97
N HIS A 384 12.77 -48.60 -10.05
CA HIS A 384 11.62 -49.50 -10.05
C HIS A 384 11.76 -50.50 -11.19
N ASN A 385 11.58 -51.79 -10.89
CA ASN A 385 11.61 -52.86 -11.86
C ASN A 385 10.21 -53.47 -12.00
N THR A 386 9.70 -53.50 -13.22
CA THR A 386 8.45 -54.16 -13.60
C THR A 386 8.83 -55.47 -14.30
N GLU A 387 8.21 -56.58 -13.91
CA GLU A 387 8.42 -57.91 -14.51
C GLU A 387 7.14 -58.38 -15.21
N LEU A 388 6.54 -57.51 -16.02
CA LEU A 388 5.33 -57.82 -16.76
C LEU A 388 5.70 -58.09 -18.23
N PRO A 389 5.67 -59.35 -18.70
CA PRO A 389 6.14 -59.65 -20.04
C PRO A 389 5.33 -58.93 -21.11
N ILE A 390 6.02 -58.32 -22.09
CA ILE A 390 5.41 -57.67 -23.25
C ILE A 390 5.92 -58.36 -24.51
N ASP A 391 5.01 -58.97 -25.27
CA ASP A 391 5.34 -59.55 -26.57
C ASP A 391 5.17 -58.51 -27.68
N LEU A 392 6.26 -58.25 -28.41
CA LEU A 392 6.31 -57.32 -29.53
C LEU A 392 6.42 -58.11 -30.85
N PRO A 393 5.39 -58.10 -31.70
CA PRO A 393 5.48 -58.67 -33.04
C PRO A 393 6.52 -57.95 -33.91
N PRO A 394 7.01 -58.60 -34.98
CA PRO A 394 7.97 -58.01 -35.92
C PRO A 394 7.49 -56.66 -36.48
N GLY A 395 8.35 -55.63 -36.41
CA GLY A 395 8.06 -54.31 -37.00
C GLY A 395 6.94 -53.51 -36.33
N ILE A 396 6.42 -53.93 -35.18
CA ILE A 396 5.32 -53.27 -34.47
C ILE A 396 5.83 -52.46 -33.28
N SER A 397 5.16 -51.33 -33.03
CA SER A 397 5.35 -50.52 -31.84
C SER A 397 4.17 -50.65 -30.88
N VAL A 398 4.45 -50.73 -29.58
CA VAL A 398 3.46 -50.75 -28.50
C VAL A 398 3.70 -49.53 -27.62
N VAL A 399 2.62 -48.78 -27.33
CA VAL A 399 2.65 -47.61 -26.45
C VAL A 399 2.05 -47.98 -25.10
N LYS A 400 2.73 -47.58 -24.02
CA LYS A 400 2.37 -47.83 -22.63
C LYS A 400 2.39 -46.52 -21.83
N ASP A 401 1.61 -46.45 -20.75
CA ASP A 401 1.65 -45.30 -19.84
C ASP A 401 2.88 -45.43 -18.93
N MET A 402 3.64 -44.34 -18.74
CA MET A 402 4.83 -44.33 -17.88
C MET A 402 4.51 -44.75 -16.43
N ARG A 403 3.28 -44.52 -15.97
CA ARG A 403 2.82 -44.95 -14.63
C ARG A 403 2.78 -46.46 -14.46
N GLU A 404 2.80 -47.26 -15.54
CA GLU A 404 2.98 -48.72 -15.47
C GLU A 404 4.40 -49.11 -15.02
N PHE A 405 5.37 -48.19 -15.13
CA PHE A 405 6.80 -48.41 -14.84
C PHE A 405 7.33 -47.52 -13.71
N ALA A 406 6.52 -46.60 -13.19
CA ALA A 406 6.89 -45.73 -12.07
C ALA A 406 6.36 -46.29 -10.75
N SER A 407 7.22 -46.37 -9.73
CA SER A 407 6.79 -46.61 -8.36
C SER A 407 6.25 -45.32 -7.73
N GLN A 408 5.52 -45.45 -6.61
CA GLN A 408 5.11 -44.29 -5.81
C GLN A 408 6.32 -43.41 -5.40
N GLU A 409 7.47 -44.01 -5.11
CA GLU A 409 8.69 -43.25 -4.79
C GLU A 409 9.21 -42.46 -6.00
N THR A 410 9.14 -43.06 -7.19
CA THR A 410 9.52 -42.40 -8.44
C THR A 410 8.56 -41.27 -8.80
N ASP A 411 7.26 -41.46 -8.57
CA ASP A 411 6.24 -40.42 -8.73
C ASP A 411 6.49 -39.22 -7.81
N ILE A 412 6.94 -39.47 -6.57
CA ILE A 412 7.28 -38.41 -5.62
C ILE A 412 8.56 -37.68 -6.06
N GLU A 413 9.62 -38.39 -6.44
CA GLU A 413 10.89 -37.77 -6.84
C GLU A 413 10.83 -37.03 -8.19
N SER A 414 9.94 -37.46 -9.08
CA SER A 414 9.64 -36.75 -10.33
C SER A 414 8.70 -35.55 -10.12
N GLY A 415 8.30 -35.26 -8.88
CA GLY A 415 7.49 -34.12 -8.49
C GLY A 415 8.34 -32.93 -8.02
N TYR A 416 8.30 -31.83 -8.78
CA TYR A 416 9.01 -30.59 -8.46
C TYR A 416 8.03 -29.51 -8.02
N ARG A 417 8.13 -29.08 -6.77
CA ARG A 417 7.23 -28.05 -6.20
C ARG A 417 7.88 -26.67 -6.13
N GLN A 418 7.04 -25.65 -6.28
CA GLN A 418 7.34 -24.24 -6.23
C GLN A 418 8.58 -23.93 -7.05
N MET A 419 8.54 -24.32 -8.32
CA MET A 419 9.66 -24.18 -9.23
C MET A 419 9.64 -22.79 -9.86
N THR A 420 10.72 -22.03 -9.63
CA THR A 420 11.06 -20.78 -10.32
C THR A 420 12.06 -21.08 -11.45
N PRO A 421 12.25 -20.22 -12.47
CA PRO A 421 13.22 -20.47 -13.52
C PRO A 421 14.64 -20.61 -12.99
N ASP A 422 15.04 -19.78 -12.02
CA ASP A 422 16.37 -19.89 -11.40
C ASP A 422 16.55 -21.23 -10.68
N LYS A 423 15.52 -21.68 -9.95
CA LYS A 423 15.53 -22.98 -9.29
C LYS A 423 15.55 -24.13 -10.31
N ALA A 424 14.78 -24.02 -11.39
CA ALA A 424 14.74 -25.01 -12.46
C ALA A 424 16.09 -25.11 -13.20
N ALA A 425 16.69 -23.97 -13.52
CA ALA A 425 17.99 -23.87 -14.16
C ALA A 425 19.13 -24.40 -13.27
N GLY A 426 19.01 -24.23 -11.95
CA GLY A 426 19.98 -24.77 -10.98
C GLY A 426 19.76 -26.23 -10.59
N THR A 427 18.63 -26.86 -10.97
CA THR A 427 18.29 -28.22 -10.53
C THR A 427 18.50 -29.22 -11.67
N SER A 428 19.16 -30.34 -11.36
CA SER A 428 19.32 -31.46 -12.30
C SER A 428 18.84 -32.76 -11.67
N PHE A 429 18.53 -33.76 -12.50
CA PHE A 429 18.15 -35.09 -12.07
C PHE A 429 18.71 -36.16 -13.00
N GLN A 430 18.90 -37.37 -12.48
CA GLN A 430 19.27 -38.52 -13.29
C GLN A 430 18.03 -39.25 -13.75
N PHE A 431 18.00 -39.62 -15.02
CA PHE A 431 16.91 -40.39 -15.61
C PHE A 431 17.49 -41.47 -16.52
N GLY A 432 16.99 -42.68 -16.37
CA GLY A 432 17.41 -43.81 -17.19
C GLY A 432 16.31 -44.83 -17.32
N PHE A 433 16.44 -45.65 -18.35
CA PHE A 433 15.51 -46.74 -18.61
C PHE A 433 16.30 -47.96 -19.06
N ALA A 434 15.94 -49.13 -18.56
CA ALA A 434 16.49 -50.40 -18.98
C ALA A 434 15.40 -51.39 -19.33
N VAL A 435 15.66 -52.22 -20.32
CA VAL A 435 14.77 -53.28 -20.74
C VAL A 435 15.57 -54.53 -20.97
N ARG A 436 15.18 -55.59 -20.28
CA ARG A 436 15.65 -56.93 -20.54
C ARG A 436 14.70 -57.61 -21.53
N TYR A 437 15.24 -58.18 -22.59
CA TYR A 437 14.44 -58.78 -23.65
C TYR A 437 15.09 -60.03 -24.23
N ARG A 438 14.29 -60.82 -24.96
CA ARG A 438 14.75 -62.00 -25.70
C ARG A 438 14.10 -62.04 -27.08
N LEU A 439 14.84 -62.54 -28.06
CA LEU A 439 14.35 -62.83 -29.41
C LEU A 439 13.78 -64.25 -29.46
N ALA A 440 12.80 -64.50 -30.31
CA ALA A 440 12.23 -65.84 -30.47
C ALA A 440 13.28 -66.89 -30.90
N SER A 441 14.26 -66.49 -31.72
CA SER A 441 15.35 -67.33 -32.20
C SER A 441 16.50 -67.52 -31.19
N GLN A 442 16.60 -66.67 -30.17
CA GLN A 442 17.72 -66.64 -29.22
C GLN A 442 17.22 -66.76 -27.77
N PRO A 443 17.54 -67.85 -27.06
CA PRO A 443 17.06 -68.04 -25.69
C PRO A 443 17.79 -67.14 -24.66
N GLU A 444 18.90 -66.53 -25.02
CA GLU A 444 19.68 -65.66 -24.13
C GLU A 444 19.01 -64.28 -23.99
N GLU A 445 18.88 -63.81 -22.74
CA GLU A 445 18.36 -62.47 -22.46
C GLU A 445 19.42 -61.41 -22.75
N GLN A 446 19.02 -60.35 -23.44
CA GLN A 446 19.81 -59.16 -23.68
C GLN A 446 19.26 -58.00 -22.82
N THR A 447 20.10 -57.03 -22.48
CA THR A 447 19.68 -55.84 -21.73
C THR A 447 20.09 -54.59 -22.48
N LEU A 448 19.11 -53.76 -22.81
CA LEU A 448 19.31 -52.44 -23.37
C LEU A 448 19.08 -51.42 -22.24
N HIS A 449 20.11 -50.64 -21.90
CA HIS A 449 20.07 -49.71 -20.76
C HIS A 449 20.82 -48.42 -21.13
N ASP A 450 20.27 -47.28 -20.73
CA ASP A 450 21.00 -46.01 -20.67
C ASP A 450 20.54 -45.16 -19.48
N LEU A 451 21.44 -44.30 -18.99
CA LEU A 451 21.24 -43.42 -17.84
C LEU A 451 21.92 -42.07 -18.12
N GLN A 452 21.16 -40.99 -18.06
CA GLN A 452 21.63 -39.65 -18.39
C GLN A 452 21.21 -38.63 -17.32
N THR A 453 21.91 -37.49 -17.27
CA THR A 453 21.58 -36.38 -16.38
C THR A 453 20.90 -35.27 -17.17
N TYR A 454 19.79 -34.77 -16.63
CA TYR A 454 18.94 -33.75 -17.23
C TYR A 454 18.82 -32.54 -16.31
N ASN A 455 18.78 -31.35 -16.91
CA ASN A 455 18.42 -30.13 -16.21
C ASN A 455 16.89 -29.97 -16.17
N VAL A 456 16.33 -29.60 -15.01
CA VAL A 456 14.88 -29.47 -14.83
C VAL A 456 14.31 -28.38 -15.73
N GLY A 457 14.94 -27.20 -15.78
CA GLY A 457 14.51 -26.09 -16.64
C GLY A 457 14.45 -26.48 -18.11
N CYS A 458 15.49 -27.18 -18.57
CA CYS A 458 15.60 -27.71 -19.94
C CYS A 458 14.46 -28.70 -20.28
N VAL A 459 14.12 -29.62 -19.37
CA VAL A 459 13.03 -30.59 -19.59
C VAL A 459 11.67 -29.90 -19.62
N ILE A 460 11.44 -28.94 -18.71
CA ILE A 460 10.24 -28.08 -18.73
C ILE A 460 10.15 -27.33 -20.07
N ASP A 461 11.23 -26.67 -20.51
CA ASP A 461 11.26 -25.93 -21.77
C ASP A 461 10.91 -26.81 -22.96
N ASN A 462 11.38 -28.06 -22.98
CA ASN A 462 11.13 -28.98 -24.08
C ASN A 462 9.67 -29.48 -24.13
N THR A 463 8.99 -29.58 -22.97
CA THR A 463 7.55 -29.86 -22.93
C THR A 463 6.71 -28.71 -23.48
N LEU A 464 7.20 -27.46 -23.33
CA LEU A 464 6.50 -26.27 -23.81
C LEU A 464 6.86 -25.93 -25.26
N ARG A 465 8.11 -26.18 -25.67
CA ARG A 465 8.69 -25.88 -26.99
C ARG A 465 9.59 -27.04 -27.43
N PRO A 466 9.06 -28.01 -28.21
CA PRO A 466 9.82 -29.18 -28.61
C PRO A 466 11.12 -28.84 -29.36
N GLY A 467 12.25 -29.43 -28.95
CA GLY A 467 13.51 -29.47 -29.70
C GLY A 467 14.74 -28.86 -29.03
N SER A 468 14.65 -28.35 -27.80
CA SER A 468 15.74 -27.58 -27.17
C SER A 468 16.60 -28.36 -26.17
N CYS A 469 16.08 -29.43 -25.57
CA CYS A 469 16.79 -30.07 -24.47
C CYS A 469 17.75 -31.17 -24.91
N ARG A 470 19.04 -30.97 -24.62
CA ARG A 470 20.06 -32.01 -24.74
C ARG A 470 20.57 -32.37 -23.34
N PRO A 471 20.80 -33.66 -23.05
CA PRO A 471 21.40 -34.10 -21.80
C PRO A 471 22.78 -33.46 -21.63
N THR A 472 23.07 -32.99 -20.42
CA THR A 472 24.40 -32.49 -20.08
C THR A 472 25.32 -33.70 -19.95
N ARG A 473 26.39 -33.76 -20.76
CA ARG A 473 27.36 -34.85 -20.61
C ARG A 473 28.01 -34.73 -19.22
N VAL A 474 28.21 -35.86 -18.55
CA VAL A 474 28.80 -35.93 -17.19
C VAL A 474 30.14 -35.19 -17.06
N ALA A 475 30.84 -34.97 -18.17
CA ALA A 475 32.08 -34.20 -18.22
C ALA A 475 31.90 -32.69 -17.95
N ASP A 476 30.73 -32.11 -18.23
CA ASP A 476 30.50 -30.66 -18.15
C ASP A 476 29.89 -30.22 -16.81
N ALA A 477 29.44 -31.16 -15.97
CA ALA A 477 28.84 -30.89 -14.65
C ALA A 477 29.86 -30.55 -13.54
N ASN A 478 31.16 -30.63 -13.84
CA ASN A 478 32.26 -30.36 -12.90
C ASN A 478 33.00 -29.05 -13.18
N GLU A 479 32.56 -28.22 -14.13
CA GLU A 479 33.11 -26.87 -14.24
C GLU A 479 32.56 -25.99 -13.11
N PRO A 480 33.42 -25.42 -12.25
CA PRO A 480 32.97 -24.50 -11.22
C PRO A 480 32.36 -23.27 -11.90
N HIS A 481 31.13 -22.91 -11.52
CA HIS A 481 30.58 -21.60 -11.85
C HIS A 481 31.61 -20.52 -11.45
N PRO A 482 31.94 -19.57 -12.35
CA PRO A 482 32.82 -18.47 -12.01
C PRO A 482 32.12 -17.63 -10.95
N ASN A 483 32.61 -17.75 -9.72
CA ASN A 483 32.15 -16.97 -8.59
C ASN A 483 32.14 -15.49 -8.93
N GLN A 484 30.98 -14.88 -8.70
CA GLN A 484 30.82 -13.48 -8.36
C GLN A 484 31.98 -13.04 -7.46
N THR A 485 32.92 -12.31 -8.04
CA THR A 485 33.99 -11.64 -7.31
C THR A 485 33.98 -10.20 -7.76
N GLU A 486 33.12 -9.37 -7.16
CA GLU A 486 33.40 -7.95 -7.03
C GLU A 486 32.53 -7.31 -5.94
N ALA A 487 32.97 -7.47 -4.69
CA ALA A 487 32.71 -6.49 -3.66
C ALA A 487 34.02 -6.24 -2.90
N SER A 488 34.36 -4.96 -2.81
CA SER A 488 35.36 -4.35 -1.92
C SER A 488 36.84 -4.49 -2.29
N ARG A 489 37.36 -3.45 -2.96
CA ARG A 489 38.59 -2.75 -2.53
C ARG A 489 38.72 -1.39 -3.22
N VAL A 490 38.24 -0.34 -2.55
CA VAL A 490 38.83 1.01 -2.69
C VAL A 490 39.15 1.51 -1.29
N GLY A 491 40.44 1.43 -0.97
CA GLY A 491 41.08 2.18 0.11
C GLY A 491 41.58 3.55 -0.40
N PRO A 492 42.25 4.33 0.45
CA PRO A 492 42.02 5.76 0.62
C PRO A 492 42.83 6.66 -0.32
N MET A 493 42.24 7.81 -0.67
CA MET A 493 42.88 9.13 -0.75
C MET A 493 41.88 10.20 -0.35
#